data_AF-A0A2S6QU13-F1
#
_entry.id   AF-A0A2S6QU13-F1
#
_cell.length_a   1.000
_cell.length_b   1.000
_cell.length_c   1.000
_cell.angle_alpha   90.00
_cell.angle_beta   90.00
_cell.angle_gamma   90.00
#
_symmetry.space_group_name_H-M   'P 1'
#
loop_
_entity.id
_entity.type
_entity.pdbx_description
1 polymer ?
#
loop_
_entity_poly.entity_id
_entity_poly.type
_entity_poly.pdbx_seq_one_letter_code
_entity_poly.pdbx_strand_id
1 'polypeptide(L)'
;MKRLVAVFVLVGMLSSSKAWAEEGRVIAGPGVKKSISKNLLEQKRVKLGYFSEDVPAVLSQTDVRLYKKMFRMQRNLQRSQVAGLVPQLQNRELMGHLIAERLLHPNTKAPYADLKKWLDRYGDHSMAPTIYDLAKKRQPHSDKYGPKKPPMVLASVAKYSDSDEELCK
;
A
#
# COMPACT_ATOMS: atom_id res chain seq x y z
N MET A 1 -73.25 -9.94 5.44
CA MET A 1 -73.89 -9.71 4.14
C MET A 1 -72.76 -9.36 3.15
N LYS A 2 -72.38 -10.27 2.25
CA LYS A 2 -72.58 -10.19 0.78
C LYS A 2 -71.98 -8.90 0.17
N ARG A 3 -71.10 -8.84 -0.84
CA ARG A 3 -70.58 -9.73 -1.91
C ARG A 3 -69.39 -8.98 -2.58
N LEU A 4 -68.28 -9.64 -2.97
CA LEU A 4 -67.90 -10.07 -4.35
C LEU A 4 -68.06 -8.97 -5.42
N VAL A 5 -67.25 -8.78 -6.47
CA VAL A 5 -65.96 -9.24 -7.06
C VAL A 5 -65.87 -8.46 -8.38
N ALA A 6 -64.67 -8.15 -8.89
CA ALA A 6 -64.26 -8.26 -10.31
C ALA A 6 -62.92 -7.51 -10.48
N VAL A 7 -61.79 -8.21 -10.56
CA VAL A 7 -61.21 -8.79 -11.80
C VAL A 7 -60.90 -7.71 -12.84
N PHE A 8 -59.61 -7.44 -13.04
CA PHE A 8 -59.11 -7.04 -14.35
C PHE A 8 -57.81 -7.78 -14.66
N VAL A 9 -57.75 -8.19 -15.91
CA VAL A 9 -56.96 -9.26 -16.50
C VAL A 9 -55.57 -8.79 -16.91
N LEU A 10 -54.65 -9.75 -16.84
CA LEU A 10 -53.24 -9.75 -17.20
C LEU A 10 -53.01 -9.68 -18.72
N VAL A 11 -52.14 -8.77 -19.18
CA VAL A 11 -51.37 -8.80 -20.45
C VAL A 11 -50.22 -7.79 -20.20
N GLY A 12 -48.91 -8.01 -20.38
CA GLY A 12 -48.13 -8.87 -21.25
C GLY A 12 -47.04 -7.98 -21.89
N MET A 13 -45.77 -8.37 -21.83
CA MET A 13 -44.64 -8.07 -22.75
C MET A 13 -43.32 -8.07 -21.97
N LEU A 14 -42.53 -9.15 -21.95
CA LEU A 14 -41.78 -9.73 -23.09
C LEU A 14 -40.75 -8.70 -23.59
N SER A 15 -39.64 -8.53 -22.86
CA SER A 15 -38.38 -9.25 -23.09
C SER A 15 -37.85 -9.05 -24.51
N SER A 16 -36.90 -8.11 -24.61
CA SER A 16 -36.09 -7.84 -25.79
C SER A 16 -35.39 -9.10 -26.29
N SER A 17 -35.55 -9.39 -27.57
CA SER A 17 -34.80 -10.39 -28.31
C SER A 17 -34.19 -9.75 -29.56
N LYS A 18 -32.89 -10.02 -29.78
CA LYS A 18 -32.05 -9.94 -31.02
C LYS A 18 -30.60 -9.78 -30.54
N ALA A 19 -29.61 -10.62 -30.88
CA ALA A 19 -29.35 -11.53 -32.00
C ALA A 19 -28.53 -12.75 -31.48
N TRP A 20 -28.69 -14.00 -31.92
CA TRP A 20 -28.18 -14.63 -33.17
C TRP A 20 -26.74 -14.20 -33.54
N ALA A 21 -25.76 -15.08 -33.77
CA ALA A 21 -25.63 -16.54 -33.76
C ALA A 21 -24.14 -16.93 -33.93
N GLU A 22 -23.88 -18.25 -33.87
CA GLU A 22 -22.66 -18.98 -34.33
C GLU A 22 -21.48 -18.97 -33.34
N GLU A 23 -20.76 -20.05 -33.03
CA GLU A 23 -20.66 -21.43 -33.52
C GLU A 23 -19.97 -22.19 -32.36
N GLY A 24 -20.44 -23.38 -31.94
CA GLY A 24 -19.71 -24.11 -30.89
C GLY A 24 -20.46 -25.25 -30.23
N ARG A 25 -20.78 -26.29 -31.00
CA ARG A 25 -21.28 -27.58 -30.55
C ARG A 25 -20.30 -28.22 -29.55
N VAL A 26 -20.68 -28.33 -28.27
CA VAL A 26 -20.14 -29.37 -27.36
C VAL A 26 -21.23 -29.84 -26.39
N ILE A 27 -21.83 -30.97 -26.75
CA ILE A 27 -22.43 -32.01 -25.90
C ILE A 27 -22.34 -31.79 -24.38
N ALA A 28 -23.51 -31.59 -23.76
CA ALA A 28 -23.68 -31.74 -22.31
C ALA A 28 -23.49 -33.22 -21.93
N GLY A 29 -22.39 -33.52 -21.24
CA GLY A 29 -22.23 -34.75 -20.45
C GLY A 29 -22.89 -34.60 -19.08
N PRO A 30 -23.40 -35.70 -18.49
CA PRO A 30 -24.16 -35.64 -17.25
C PRO A 30 -23.25 -35.33 -16.06
N GLY A 31 -23.72 -34.42 -15.21
CA GLY A 31 -23.41 -34.35 -13.78
C GLY A 31 -21.94 -34.49 -13.37
N VAL A 32 -21.22 -33.37 -13.31
CA VAL A 32 -20.12 -33.23 -12.36
C VAL A 32 -20.29 -31.89 -11.66
N LYS A 33 -20.94 -31.89 -10.49
CA LYS A 33 -20.69 -30.86 -9.49
C LYS A 33 -19.22 -31.01 -9.08
N LYS A 34 -18.31 -30.41 -9.85
CA LYS A 34 -16.91 -30.38 -9.46
C LYS A 34 -16.81 -29.34 -8.37
N SER A 35 -16.98 -29.83 -7.14
CA SER A 35 -16.22 -29.38 -5.99
C SER A 35 -14.83 -28.99 -6.49
N ILE A 36 -14.62 -27.71 -6.75
CA ILE A 36 -13.27 -27.17 -6.89
C ILE A 36 -12.76 -27.22 -5.46
N SER A 37 -12.17 -28.37 -5.17
CA SER A 37 -11.45 -28.68 -3.96
C SER A 37 -10.59 -27.46 -3.60
N LYS A 38 -10.79 -26.93 -2.39
CA LYS A 38 -9.91 -25.95 -1.74
C LYS A 38 -8.42 -26.32 -1.86
N ASN A 39 -8.14 -27.61 -2.09
CA ASN A 39 -6.84 -28.19 -2.36
C ASN A 39 -6.15 -27.70 -3.66
N LEU A 40 -6.87 -27.21 -4.69
CA LEU A 40 -6.23 -26.72 -5.93
C LEU A 40 -5.61 -25.33 -5.76
N LEU A 41 -6.19 -24.49 -4.89
CA LEU A 41 -5.60 -23.21 -4.50
C LEU A 41 -4.46 -23.40 -3.50
N GLU A 42 -4.53 -24.45 -2.67
CA GLU A 42 -3.45 -24.78 -1.74
C GLU A 42 -2.27 -25.47 -2.44
N GLN A 43 -2.50 -26.34 -3.42
CA GLN A 43 -1.44 -26.91 -4.26
C GLN A 43 -0.71 -25.85 -5.09
N LYS A 44 -1.40 -24.78 -5.53
CA LYS A 44 -0.76 -23.69 -6.27
C LYS A 44 0.05 -22.75 -5.37
N ARG A 45 -0.15 -22.80 -4.05
CA ARG A 45 0.66 -22.06 -3.06
C ARG A 45 2.00 -22.73 -2.75
N VAL A 46 2.11 -24.04 -2.94
CA VAL A 46 3.29 -24.82 -2.52
C VAL A 46 4.45 -24.77 -3.53
N LYS A 47 4.24 -24.26 -4.76
CA LYS A 47 5.26 -24.31 -5.83
C LYS A 47 5.77 -22.94 -6.29
N LEU A 48 6.20 -22.14 -5.33
CA LEU A 48 7.16 -21.04 -5.47
C LEU A 48 8.04 -21.10 -4.22
N GLY A 49 9.07 -21.95 -4.26
CA GLY A 49 9.89 -22.34 -3.11
C GLY A 49 10.85 -21.26 -2.62
N TYR A 50 10.33 -20.10 -2.18
CA TYR A 50 11.16 -19.01 -1.64
C TYR A 50 10.55 -18.22 -0.48
N PHE A 51 9.48 -18.68 0.17
CA PHE A 51 8.85 -17.87 1.21
C PHE A 51 8.40 -18.64 2.46
N SER A 52 9.11 -18.35 3.56
CA SER A 52 8.52 -17.78 4.78
C SER A 52 8.15 -18.68 5.96
N GLU A 53 9.03 -19.59 6.40
CA GLU A 53 8.97 -20.04 7.81
C GLU A 53 10.18 -19.57 8.65
N ASP A 54 11.35 -19.34 8.03
CA ASP A 54 12.59 -19.09 8.77
C ASP A 54 13.05 -17.62 8.86
N VAL A 55 12.27 -16.66 8.35
CA VAL A 55 12.66 -15.24 8.40
C VAL A 55 12.25 -14.64 9.75
N PRO A 56 13.19 -14.15 10.57
CA PRO A 56 12.85 -13.58 11.88
C PRO A 56 12.01 -12.32 11.72
N ALA A 57 10.99 -12.17 12.58
CA ALA A 57 10.17 -10.97 12.63
C ALA A 57 10.97 -9.79 13.19
N VAL A 58 11.35 -8.84 12.32
CA VAL A 58 12.14 -7.65 12.69
C VAL A 58 11.35 -6.64 13.53
N LEU A 59 10.01 -6.62 13.40
CA LEU A 59 9.12 -5.73 14.14
C LEU A 59 8.09 -6.51 14.95
N SER A 60 7.78 -6.02 16.15
CA SER A 60 6.71 -6.60 16.97
C SER A 60 5.36 -6.47 16.26
N GLN A 61 4.50 -7.49 16.42
CA GLN A 61 3.17 -7.43 15.81
C GLN A 61 2.34 -6.24 16.34
N THR A 62 2.59 -5.82 17.58
CA THR A 62 1.93 -4.65 18.18
C THR A 62 2.34 -3.36 17.48
N ASP A 63 3.64 -3.14 17.26
CA ASP A 63 4.13 -1.98 16.52
C ASP A 63 3.60 -1.98 15.09
N VAL A 64 3.58 -3.13 14.40
CA VAL A 64 3.02 -3.25 13.04
C VAL A 64 1.55 -2.80 13.01
N ARG A 65 0.73 -3.23 13.98
CA ARG A 65 -0.69 -2.84 14.06
C ARG A 65 -0.86 -1.36 14.34
N LEU A 66 -0.13 -0.82 15.33
CA LEU A 66 -0.18 0.60 15.70
C LEU A 66 0.28 1.48 14.54
N TYR A 67 1.39 1.13 13.91
CA TYR A 67 1.98 1.86 12.81
C TYR A 67 1.03 1.93 11.61
N LYS A 68 0.46 0.80 11.19
CA LYS A 68 -0.58 0.76 10.14
C LYS A 68 -1.78 1.66 10.50
N LYS A 69 -2.19 1.68 11.77
CA LYS A 69 -3.29 2.53 12.25
C LYS A 69 -2.94 4.01 12.18
N MET A 70 -1.75 4.40 12.64
CA MET A 70 -1.27 5.79 12.59
C MET A 70 -1.21 6.31 11.15
N PHE A 71 -0.69 5.55 10.19
CA PHE A 71 -0.63 5.98 8.78
C PHE A 71 -2.01 6.24 8.18
N ARG A 72 -3.01 5.40 8.50
CA ARG A 72 -4.39 5.64 8.06
C ARG A 72 -4.95 6.95 8.64
N MET A 73 -4.72 7.19 9.93
CA MET A 73 -5.12 8.44 10.60
C MET A 73 -4.39 9.66 10.03
N GLN A 74 -3.10 9.52 9.72
CA GLN A 74 -2.25 10.57 9.16
C GLN A 74 -2.79 11.08 7.82
N ARG A 75 -3.15 10.16 6.91
CA ARG A 75 -3.74 10.48 5.59
C ARG A 75 -5.07 11.21 5.70
N ASN A 76 -5.82 10.94 6.77
CA ASN A 76 -7.09 11.61 7.07
C ASN A 76 -6.90 12.89 7.92
N LEU A 77 -5.66 13.38 8.09
CA LEU A 77 -5.31 14.56 8.89
C LEU A 77 -5.73 14.48 10.37
N GLN A 78 -5.93 13.28 10.92
CA GLN A 78 -6.34 13.04 12.32
C GLN A 78 -5.14 13.12 13.28
N ARG A 79 -4.48 14.29 13.33
CA ARG A 79 -3.18 14.48 14.01
C ARG A 79 -3.20 14.22 15.52
N SER A 80 -4.28 14.61 16.21
CA SER A 80 -4.43 14.41 17.65
C SER A 80 -4.52 12.92 18.01
N GLN A 81 -5.24 12.15 17.21
CA GLN A 81 -5.37 10.70 17.39
C GLN A 81 -4.02 9.99 17.21
N VAL A 82 -3.25 10.39 16.19
CA VAL A 82 -1.89 9.88 16.00
C VAL A 82 -1.02 10.21 17.21
N ALA A 83 -1.02 11.46 17.67
CA ALA A 83 -0.22 11.89 18.82
C ALA A 83 -0.52 11.09 20.09
N GLY A 84 -1.80 10.73 20.33
CA GLY A 84 -2.20 9.89 21.46
C GLY A 84 -1.70 8.44 21.38
N LEU A 85 -1.39 7.93 20.18
CA LEU A 85 -0.87 6.58 19.99
C LEU A 85 0.67 6.52 20.03
N VAL A 86 1.38 7.64 19.82
CA VAL A 86 2.86 7.69 19.79
C VAL A 86 3.51 7.10 21.06
N PRO A 87 3.01 7.34 22.28
CA PRO A 87 3.60 6.75 23.49
C PRO A 87 3.62 5.23 23.49
N GLN A 88 2.68 4.58 22.79
CA GLN A 88 2.50 3.12 22.75
C GLN A 88 3.48 2.42 21.81
N LEU A 89 4.19 3.17 20.97
CA LEU A 89 5.16 2.62 20.01
C LEU A 89 6.43 2.19 20.74
N GLN A 90 6.82 0.92 20.60
CA GLN A 90 8.01 0.36 21.26
C GLN A 90 9.26 0.76 20.49
N ASN A 91 9.27 0.54 19.18
CA ASN A 91 10.38 0.93 18.32
C ASN A 91 10.29 2.41 17.92
N ARG A 92 11.22 3.23 18.44
CA ARG A 92 11.26 4.67 18.18
C ARG A 92 11.76 5.03 16.77
N GLU A 93 12.46 4.15 16.07
CA GLU A 93 12.93 4.39 14.69
C GLU A 93 11.78 4.56 13.69
N LEU A 94 10.64 3.91 13.98
CA LEU A 94 9.42 4.04 13.20
C LEU A 94 8.90 5.49 13.16
N MET A 95 9.26 6.31 14.16
CA MET A 95 8.86 7.72 14.19
C MET A 95 9.45 8.54 13.04
N GLY A 96 10.65 8.20 12.56
CA GLY A 96 11.28 8.92 11.45
C GLY A 96 10.38 8.93 10.22
N HIS A 97 9.88 7.77 9.84
CA HIS A 97 8.94 7.60 8.72
C HIS A 97 7.59 8.28 8.94
N LEU A 98 7.01 8.18 10.15
CA LEU A 98 5.71 8.78 10.44
C LEU A 98 5.77 10.32 10.38
N ILE A 99 6.86 10.90 10.90
CA ILE A 99 7.07 12.34 10.83
C ILE A 99 7.38 12.76 9.38
N ALA A 100 8.17 11.97 8.64
CA ALA A 100 8.44 12.24 7.22
C ALA A 100 7.16 12.37 6.40
N GLU A 101 6.22 11.42 6.57
CA GLU A 101 4.91 11.46 5.93
C GLU A 101 4.16 12.76 6.23
N ARG A 102 4.20 13.25 7.48
CA ARG A 102 3.60 14.54 7.86
C ARG A 102 4.25 15.71 7.12
N LEU A 103 5.57 15.71 7.06
CA LEU A 103 6.37 16.81 6.51
C LEU A 103 6.20 16.93 5.00
N LEU A 104 6.00 15.79 4.33
CA LEU A 104 5.85 15.67 2.88
C LEU A 104 4.39 15.65 2.39
N HIS A 105 3.40 15.68 3.30
CA HIS A 105 2.00 15.58 2.93
C HIS A 105 1.54 16.76 2.04
N PRO A 106 0.86 16.52 0.90
CA PRO A 106 0.53 17.57 -0.09
C PRO A 106 -0.34 18.70 0.50
N ASN A 107 -1.27 18.35 1.38
CA ASN A 107 -2.20 19.32 1.98
C ASN A 107 -1.59 20.10 3.16
N THR A 108 -0.31 19.89 3.49
CA THR A 108 0.32 20.55 4.65
C THR A 108 1.67 21.13 4.28
N LYS A 109 1.87 22.41 4.62
CA LYS A 109 3.18 23.07 4.48
C LYS A 109 3.96 22.92 5.77
N ALA A 110 4.97 22.06 5.77
CA ALA A 110 5.92 21.96 6.87
C ALA A 110 6.84 23.20 6.98
N PRO A 111 7.04 23.77 8.19
CA PRO A 111 7.99 24.87 8.37
C PRO A 111 9.44 24.38 8.20
N TYR A 112 10.32 25.27 7.76
CA TYR A 112 11.74 24.96 7.55
C TYR A 112 12.42 24.39 8.82
N ALA A 113 12.11 24.93 9.99
CA ALA A 113 12.67 24.49 11.26
C ALA A 113 12.39 23.01 11.55
N ASP A 114 11.18 22.52 11.24
CA ASP A 114 10.81 21.12 11.44
C ASP A 114 11.52 20.20 10.45
N LEU A 115 11.68 20.63 9.19
CA LEU A 115 12.42 19.88 8.17
C LEU A 115 13.88 19.73 8.59
N LYS A 116 14.52 20.82 9.02
CA LYS A 116 15.91 20.82 9.51
C LYS A 116 16.07 19.90 10.72
N LYS A 117 15.18 20.03 11.71
CA LYS A 117 15.19 19.19 12.92
C LYS A 117 14.96 17.71 12.61
N TRP A 118 14.14 17.39 11.61
CA TRP A 118 13.94 16.02 11.18
C TRP A 118 15.23 15.45 10.56
N LEU A 119 15.90 16.21 9.68
CA LEU A 119 17.17 15.80 9.07
C LEU A 119 18.29 15.61 10.11
N ASP A 120 18.30 16.43 11.16
CA ASP A 120 19.24 16.28 12.26
C ASP A 120 19.09 14.95 13.02
N ARG A 121 17.89 14.37 13.03
CA ARG A 121 17.57 13.17 13.81
C ARG A 121 17.46 11.90 12.95
N TYR A 122 16.94 12.03 11.74
CA TYR A 122 16.55 10.93 10.86
C TYR A 122 17.19 11.10 9.47
N GLY A 123 18.37 11.72 9.40
CA GLY A 123 19.09 11.98 8.16
C GLY A 123 19.44 10.70 7.37
N ASP A 124 19.49 9.55 8.04
CA ASP A 124 19.82 8.25 7.44
C ASP A 124 18.57 7.52 6.90
N HIS A 125 17.37 8.06 7.13
CA HIS A 125 16.14 7.45 6.61
C HIS A 125 16.01 7.67 5.10
N SER A 126 15.35 6.73 4.42
CA SER A 126 15.17 6.76 2.96
C SER A 126 14.50 8.02 2.40
N MET A 127 13.71 8.73 3.22
CA MET A 127 13.03 9.98 2.84
C MET A 127 13.90 11.22 2.98
N ALA A 128 15.10 11.08 3.55
CA ALA A 128 15.97 12.22 3.84
C ALA A 128 16.41 13.01 2.61
N PRO A 129 16.71 12.42 1.43
CA PRO A 129 17.00 13.19 0.22
C PRO A 129 15.84 14.12 -0.16
N THR A 130 14.61 13.60 -0.16
CA THR A 130 13.40 14.39 -0.49
C THR A 130 13.17 15.51 0.50
N ILE A 131 13.33 15.24 1.81
CA ILE A 131 13.16 16.25 2.87
C ILE A 131 14.28 17.30 2.81
N TYR A 132 15.50 16.89 2.49
CA TYR A 132 16.64 17.79 2.28
C TYR A 132 16.39 18.76 1.15
N ASP A 133 15.95 18.27 -0.01
CA ASP A 133 15.62 19.12 -1.16
C ASP A 133 14.51 20.13 -0.83
N LEU A 134 13.48 19.67 -0.11
CA LEU A 134 12.40 20.54 0.36
C LEU A 134 12.92 21.60 1.36
N ALA A 135 13.80 21.20 2.27
CA ALA A 135 14.40 22.10 3.26
C ALA A 135 15.29 23.15 2.58
N LYS A 136 16.10 22.75 1.60
CA LYS A 136 16.94 23.66 0.81
C LYS A 136 16.11 24.70 0.06
N LYS A 137 15.01 24.28 -0.58
CA LYS A 137 14.06 25.20 -1.25
C LYS A 137 13.42 26.21 -0.31
N ARG A 138 13.27 25.86 0.98
CA ARG A 138 12.62 26.67 2.01
C ARG A 138 13.61 27.33 2.97
N GLN A 139 14.91 27.24 2.70
CA GLN A 139 15.95 27.77 3.57
C GLN A 139 15.84 29.30 3.67
N PRO A 140 15.63 29.87 4.87
CA PRO A 140 15.62 31.31 5.05
C PRO A 140 17.05 31.85 4.91
N HIS A 141 17.18 33.10 4.45
CA HIS A 141 18.48 33.75 4.30
C HIS A 141 19.26 33.89 5.62
N SER A 142 18.55 33.90 6.75
CA SER A 142 19.15 33.97 8.09
C SER A 142 19.94 32.71 8.48
N ASP A 143 19.59 31.55 7.94
CA ASP A 143 20.28 30.30 8.26
C ASP A 143 21.42 30.03 7.27
N LYS A 144 22.63 30.46 7.63
CA LYS A 144 23.82 30.32 6.78
C LYS A 144 24.29 28.88 6.63
N TYR A 145 24.11 28.04 7.65
CA TYR A 145 24.58 26.66 7.65
C TYR A 145 23.65 25.73 6.87
N GLY A 146 22.35 26.05 6.88
CA GLY A 146 21.35 25.27 6.16
C GLY A 146 21.04 23.91 6.79
N PRO A 147 20.26 23.06 6.09
CA PRO A 147 19.98 21.70 6.54
C PRO A 147 21.19 20.77 6.35
N LYS A 148 21.36 19.80 7.25
CA LYS A 148 22.39 18.76 7.10
C LYS A 148 22.11 17.91 5.87
N LYS A 149 23.15 17.69 5.06
CA LYS A 149 23.07 16.81 3.89
C LYS A 149 22.97 15.36 4.37
N PRO A 150 21.98 14.58 3.91
CA PRO A 150 21.90 13.17 4.24
C PRO A 150 23.09 12.41 3.64
N PRO A 151 23.49 11.26 4.23
CA PRO A 151 24.48 10.41 3.61
C PRO A 151 24.03 10.03 2.20
N MET A 152 24.99 10.00 1.29
CA MET A 152 24.73 9.67 -0.11
C MET A 152 24.15 8.25 -0.18
N VAL A 153 22.91 8.10 -0.64
CA VAL A 153 22.43 6.80 -1.11
C VAL A 153 23.32 6.48 -2.31
N LEU A 154 24.16 5.45 -2.20
CA LEU A 154 25.03 5.04 -3.29
C LEU A 154 24.16 4.69 -4.49
N ALA A 155 23.96 5.67 -5.38
CA ALA A 155 23.38 5.43 -6.68
C ALA A 155 24.29 4.39 -7.34
N SER A 156 23.81 3.17 -7.49
CA SER A 156 24.44 2.09 -8.26
C SER A 156 25.68 1.34 -7.70
N VAL A 157 25.77 1.04 -6.39
CA VAL A 157 26.74 -0.02 -5.97
C VAL A 157 26.44 -1.39 -6.61
N ALA A 158 25.19 -1.62 -7.03
CA ALA A 158 24.86 -2.74 -7.89
C ALA A 158 24.84 -2.31 -9.37
N LYS A 159 25.98 -1.91 -9.93
CA LYS A 159 26.31 -2.46 -11.25
C LYS A 159 26.60 -3.93 -10.96
N TYR A 160 25.59 -4.80 -11.09
CA TYR A 160 25.88 -6.22 -11.20
C TYR A 160 26.82 -6.34 -12.41
N SER A 161 28.09 -6.67 -12.16
CA SER A 161 28.89 -7.35 -13.18
C SER A 161 28.23 -8.71 -13.32
N ASP A 162 27.15 -8.74 -14.10
CA ASP A 162 26.52 -9.99 -14.48
C ASP A 162 27.60 -10.77 -15.23
N SER A 163 28.16 -11.77 -14.55
CA SER A 163 29.22 -12.60 -15.10
C SER A 163 28.68 -13.45 -16.27
N ASP A 164 27.35 -13.52 -16.39
CA ASP A 164 26.64 -14.28 -17.42
C ASP A 164 26.60 -13.54 -18.77
N GLU A 165 26.87 -12.22 -18.83
CA GLU A 165 27.04 -11.52 -20.12
C GLU A 165 28.31 -11.94 -20.88
N GLU A 166 29.31 -12.49 -20.18
CA GLU A 166 30.55 -12.98 -20.83
C GLU A 166 30.36 -14.34 -21.52
N LEU A 167 29.27 -15.07 -21.26
CA LEU A 167 29.02 -16.39 -21.83
C LEU A 167 28.37 -16.36 -23.23
N CYS A 168 28.12 -15.18 -23.79
CA CYS A 168 27.40 -14.99 -25.05
C CYS A 168 28.27 -14.42 -26.20
N LYS A 169 29.60 -14.49 -26.10
CA LYS A 169 30.54 -14.16 -27.19
C LYS A 169 31.27 -15.41 -27.67
#